data_AF-A0A537H235-F1
#
_entry.id   AF-A0A537H235-F1
#
_cell.length_a   1.000
_cell.length_b   1.000
_cell.length_c   1.000
_cell.angle_alpha   90.00
_cell.angle_beta   90.00
_cell.angle_gamma   90.00
#
_symmetry.space_group_name_H-M   'P 1'
#
loop_
_entity.id
_entity.type
_entity.pdbx_description
1 polymer ?
#
loop_
_entity_poly.entity_id
_entity_poly.type
_entity_poly.pdbx_seq_one_letter_code
_entity_poly.pdbx_strand_id
1 'polypeptide(L)'
;MYESLIVMLSGIVVYGIVYQFYVKWFDRSVVQSDPNRPTPAHTYLDGVEFFPSNKYVMLGWHWKSIAALGPVTGPALAIVWGWLPGFLWILIGNSLLGWLHDYNSMVSSVRNEGASLGPLTYQLIGTRARKVLVAFLAFYSILIFSAFLGALLPVVKRTGAGGAAAMLSFVLIAVIGVASGFAIFRAKINVVAVTGISLAAVALAVYLSQVVFGTAINSAFNSAVPDLQLQEDILLLSMLGFSFLGAVLPLWSFAMPINYLGFYVAYFVIAAIIGSSFVAPQTFAQPLFNGWFAPVVIGAGSGAISTISFPLWPLLFVTIACGA
;
A
#
# COMPACT_ATOMS: atom_id res chain seq x y z
N MET A 1 -7.42 1.50 -30.74
CA MET A 1 -7.83 2.69 -29.96
C MET A 1 -8.67 2.36 -28.71
N TYR A 2 -9.01 1.10 -28.40
CA TYR A 2 -9.76 0.73 -27.16
C TYR A 2 -9.05 -0.33 -26.32
N GLU A 3 -7.75 -0.54 -26.53
CA GLU A 3 -7.00 -1.63 -25.92
C GLU A 3 -7.00 -1.53 -24.39
N SER A 4 -6.77 -0.32 -23.84
CA SER A 4 -6.79 -0.11 -22.39
C SER A 4 -8.15 -0.42 -21.76
N LEU A 5 -9.23 -0.03 -22.43
CA LEU A 5 -10.61 -0.25 -21.97
C LEU A 5 -10.98 -1.74 -22.02
N ILE A 6 -10.59 -2.45 -23.08
CA ILE A 6 -10.82 -3.90 -23.20
C ILE A 6 -10.05 -4.65 -22.11
N VAL A 7 -8.78 -4.30 -21.87
CA VAL A 7 -7.94 -4.93 -20.83
C VAL A 7 -8.49 -4.65 -19.43
N MET A 8 -8.94 -3.43 -19.16
CA MET A 8 -9.56 -3.10 -17.88
C MET A 8 -10.87 -3.88 -17.66
N LEU A 9 -11.77 -3.89 -18.65
CA LEU A 9 -13.04 -4.60 -18.55
C LEU A 9 -12.84 -6.10 -18.42
N SER A 10 -11.87 -6.68 -19.13
CA SER A 10 -11.58 -8.12 -19.01
C SER A 10 -11.11 -8.47 -17.59
N GLY A 11 -10.27 -7.63 -16.97
CA GLY A 11 -9.87 -7.81 -15.57
C GLY A 11 -11.05 -7.74 -14.59
N ILE A 12 -11.98 -6.78 -14.78
CA ILE A 12 -13.20 -6.66 -13.96
C ILE A 12 -14.08 -7.90 -14.10
N VAL A 13 -14.26 -8.40 -15.33
CA VAL A 13 -15.06 -9.60 -15.59
C VAL A 13 -14.42 -10.83 -14.93
N VAL A 14 -13.11 -11.02 -15.06
CA VAL A 14 -12.38 -12.13 -14.43
C VAL A 14 -12.52 -12.07 -12.91
N TYR A 15 -12.29 -10.91 -12.28
CA TYR A 15 -12.48 -10.78 -10.83
C TYR A 15 -13.93 -10.95 -10.40
N GLY A 16 -14.90 -10.54 -11.21
CA GLY A 16 -16.32 -10.80 -10.95
C GLY A 16 -16.66 -12.28 -10.93
N ILE A 17 -16.11 -13.06 -11.89
CA ILE A 17 -16.26 -14.52 -11.95
C ILE A 17 -15.58 -15.17 -10.73
N VAL A 18 -14.33 -14.80 -10.46
CA VAL A 18 -13.56 -15.34 -9.31
C VAL A 18 -14.28 -15.04 -8.00
N TYR A 19 -14.81 -13.84 -7.81
CA TYR A 19 -15.56 -13.49 -6.62
C TYR A 19 -16.83 -14.34 -6.46
N GLN A 20 -17.61 -14.50 -7.53
CA GLN A 20 -18.86 -15.25 -7.44
C GLN A 20 -18.69 -16.74 -7.24
N PHE A 21 -17.75 -17.35 -7.96
CA PHE A 21 -17.62 -18.80 -7.96
C PHE A 21 -16.56 -19.30 -6.98
N TYR A 22 -15.43 -18.62 -6.85
CA TYR A 22 -14.32 -19.10 -6.03
C TYR A 22 -14.33 -18.51 -4.62
N VAL A 23 -14.36 -17.17 -4.49
CA VAL A 23 -14.31 -16.51 -3.18
C VAL A 23 -15.51 -16.89 -2.31
N LYS A 24 -16.73 -16.78 -2.85
CA LYS A 24 -17.94 -17.16 -2.09
C LYS A 24 -18.01 -18.64 -1.76
N TRP A 25 -17.57 -19.50 -2.68
CA TRP A 25 -17.52 -20.94 -2.40
C TRP A 25 -16.54 -21.24 -1.26
N PHE A 26 -15.35 -20.65 -1.30
CA PHE A 26 -14.31 -20.87 -0.30
C PHE A 26 -14.73 -20.32 1.07
N ASP A 27 -15.30 -19.12 1.11
CA ASP A 27 -15.84 -18.54 2.34
C ASP A 27 -16.95 -19.41 2.94
N ARG A 28 -17.89 -19.91 2.13
CA ARG A 28 -19.00 -20.75 2.63
C ARG A 28 -18.59 -22.17 2.99
N SER A 29 -17.65 -22.76 2.26
CA SER A 29 -17.34 -24.20 2.37
C SER A 29 -16.16 -24.45 3.31
N VAL A 30 -15.12 -23.62 3.24
CA VAL A 30 -13.85 -23.83 3.96
C VAL A 30 -13.76 -22.93 5.17
N VAL A 31 -13.89 -21.61 4.97
CA VAL A 31 -13.69 -20.67 6.07
C VAL A 31 -14.89 -20.69 7.00
N GLN A 32 -16.11 -20.71 6.48
CA GLN A 32 -17.37 -20.65 7.22
C GLN A 32 -17.40 -19.42 8.14
N SER A 33 -17.36 -18.22 7.53
CA SER A 33 -17.49 -16.99 8.30
C SER A 33 -18.89 -16.85 8.89
N ASP A 34 -18.97 -16.50 10.17
CA ASP A 34 -20.24 -16.30 10.89
C ASP A 34 -20.36 -14.82 11.31
N PRO A 35 -21.32 -14.08 10.73
CA PRO A 35 -21.57 -12.68 11.10
C PRO A 35 -22.02 -12.49 12.56
N ASN A 36 -22.54 -13.52 13.22
CA ASN A 36 -23.06 -13.44 14.59
C ASN A 36 -22.00 -13.71 15.66
N ARG A 37 -20.82 -14.21 15.26
CA ARG A 37 -19.75 -14.50 16.20
C ARG A 37 -19.03 -13.20 16.60
N PRO A 38 -18.98 -12.84 17.90
CA PRO A 38 -18.28 -11.64 18.32
C PRO A 38 -16.78 -11.77 18.05
N THR A 39 -16.20 -10.73 17.44
CA THR A 39 -14.76 -10.66 17.20
C THR A 39 -14.00 -10.25 18.46
N PRO A 40 -12.69 -10.53 18.57
CA PRO A 40 -11.84 -10.10 19.69
C PRO A 40 -11.94 -8.60 20.02
N ALA A 41 -12.17 -7.75 19.01
CA ALA A 41 -12.38 -6.31 19.19
C ALA A 41 -13.61 -5.95 20.05
N HIS A 42 -14.58 -6.86 20.18
CA HIS A 42 -15.77 -6.69 21.03
C HIS A 42 -15.65 -7.42 22.37
N THR A 43 -14.83 -8.47 22.47
CA THR A 43 -14.69 -9.28 23.70
C THR A 43 -13.54 -8.84 24.60
N TYR A 44 -12.44 -8.32 24.02
CA TYR A 44 -11.23 -7.89 24.74
C TYR A 44 -11.02 -6.38 24.70
N LEU A 45 -12.11 -5.61 24.75
CA LEU A 45 -12.09 -4.15 24.55
C LEU A 45 -11.16 -3.47 25.57
N ASP A 46 -9.99 -3.03 25.09
CA ASP A 46 -8.95 -2.37 25.90
C ASP A 46 -8.80 -0.87 25.53
N GLY A 47 -9.39 -0.44 24.41
CA GLY A 47 -9.30 0.94 23.92
C GLY A 47 -7.94 1.31 23.34
N VAL A 48 -7.03 0.35 23.15
CA VAL A 48 -5.68 0.53 22.59
C VAL A 48 -5.46 -0.40 21.40
N GLU A 49 -5.43 -1.72 21.60
CA GLU A 49 -5.27 -2.73 20.55
C GLU A 49 -6.61 -3.30 20.06
N PHE A 50 -7.56 -3.50 20.97
CA PHE A 50 -8.88 -4.06 20.71
C PHE A 50 -9.95 -2.99 20.91
N PHE A 51 -10.45 -2.45 19.79
CA PHE A 51 -11.56 -1.51 19.79
C PHE A 51 -12.44 -1.72 18.55
N PRO A 52 -13.78 -1.70 18.69
CA PRO A 52 -14.68 -1.85 17.57
C PRO A 52 -14.62 -0.62 16.67
N SER A 53 -14.53 -0.86 15.37
CA SER A 53 -14.43 0.19 14.36
C SER A 53 -15.50 0.01 13.29
N ASN A 54 -15.93 1.11 12.67
CA ASN A 54 -16.88 1.07 11.57
C ASN A 54 -16.29 0.28 10.39
N LYS A 55 -17.09 -0.60 9.77
CA LYS A 55 -16.70 -1.41 8.61
C LYS A 55 -16.08 -0.62 7.46
N TYR A 56 -16.49 0.63 7.23
CA TYR A 56 -15.94 1.47 6.18
C TYR A 56 -14.53 1.98 6.51
N VAL A 57 -14.29 2.29 7.79
CA VAL A 57 -12.97 2.68 8.29
C VAL A 57 -12.03 1.46 8.24
N MET A 58 -12.55 0.30 8.65
CA MET A 58 -11.83 -0.97 8.58
C MET A 58 -11.45 -1.36 7.15
N LEU A 59 -12.36 -1.18 6.19
CA LEU A 59 -12.10 -1.41 4.78
C LEU A 59 -10.96 -0.52 4.27
N GLY A 60 -11.02 0.78 4.56
CA GLY A 60 -9.97 1.72 4.14
C GLY A 60 -8.61 1.39 4.76
N TRP A 61 -8.60 1.04 6.06
CA TRP A 61 -7.40 0.61 6.77
C TRP A 61 -6.76 -0.64 6.14
N HIS A 62 -7.56 -1.69 5.92
CA HIS A 62 -7.08 -2.95 5.35
C HIS A 62 -6.61 -2.74 3.92
N TRP A 63 -7.42 -2.07 3.10
CA TRP A 63 -7.07 -1.80 1.72
C TRP A 63 -5.77 -1.02 1.63
N LYS A 64 -5.59 0.04 2.43
CA LYS A 64 -4.38 0.85 2.38
C LYS A 64 -3.15 0.12 2.94
N SER A 65 -3.34 -0.77 3.91
CA SER A 65 -2.27 -1.60 4.47
C SER A 65 -1.75 -2.63 3.48
N ILE A 66 -2.58 -3.11 2.55
CA ILE A 66 -2.20 -4.03 1.46
C ILE A 66 -1.71 -3.24 0.23
N ALA A 67 -2.43 -2.18 -0.14
CA ALA A 67 -2.15 -1.29 -1.27
C ALA A 67 -1.05 -0.26 -0.93
N ALA A 68 0.16 -0.79 -0.74
CA ALA A 68 1.37 0.01 -0.58
C ALA A 68 1.97 0.40 -1.95
N LEU A 69 3.25 0.78 -2.01
CA LEU A 69 3.96 1.03 -3.27
C LEU A 69 4.08 -0.24 -4.13
N GLY A 70 4.12 -1.43 -3.52
CA GLY A 70 4.36 -2.71 -4.20
C GLY A 70 3.41 -3.00 -5.37
N PRO A 71 2.07 -2.92 -5.21
CA PRO A 71 1.12 -3.13 -6.30
C PRO A 71 1.20 -2.09 -7.44
N VAL A 72 1.92 -0.99 -7.25
CA VAL A 72 2.14 0.04 -8.28
C VAL A 72 3.50 -0.16 -8.94
N THR A 73 4.56 -0.28 -8.14
CA THR A 73 5.94 -0.41 -8.63
C THR A 73 6.20 -1.77 -9.26
N GLY A 74 5.62 -2.85 -8.73
CA GLY A 74 5.78 -4.20 -9.27
C GLY A 74 5.32 -4.32 -10.73
N PRO A 75 4.05 -3.99 -11.05
CA PRO A 75 3.58 -4.00 -12.44
C PRO A 75 4.35 -3.01 -13.32
N ALA A 76 4.72 -1.83 -12.81
CA ALA A 76 5.53 -0.86 -13.56
C ALA A 76 6.91 -1.41 -13.94
N LEU A 77 7.56 -2.15 -13.04
CA LEU A 77 8.83 -2.84 -13.31
C LEU A 77 8.64 -4.04 -14.25
N ALA A 78 7.51 -4.73 -14.17
CA ALA A 78 7.22 -5.89 -15.01
C ALA A 78 6.97 -5.55 -16.50
N ILE A 79 6.72 -4.27 -16.82
CA ILE A 79 6.55 -3.78 -18.20
C ILE A 79 7.77 -4.11 -19.09
N VAL A 80 8.95 -4.31 -18.51
CA VAL A 80 10.16 -4.73 -19.24
C VAL A 80 9.95 -6.01 -20.05
N TRP A 81 9.09 -6.94 -19.60
CA TRP A 81 8.72 -8.16 -20.35
C TRP A 81 7.50 -7.99 -21.27
N GLY A 82 6.95 -6.78 -21.34
CA GLY A 82 5.67 -6.46 -21.97
C GLY A 82 4.55 -6.33 -20.94
N TRP A 83 3.43 -5.72 -21.33
CA TRP A 83 2.32 -5.47 -20.40
C TRP A 83 1.48 -6.73 -20.11
N LEU A 84 1.41 -7.69 -21.04
CA LEU A 84 0.53 -8.85 -20.91
C LEU A 84 0.97 -9.84 -19.81
N PRO A 85 2.25 -10.23 -19.68
CA PRO A 85 2.67 -11.15 -18.63
C PRO A 85 2.37 -10.62 -17.22
N GLY A 86 2.65 -9.33 -16.97
CA GLY A 86 2.32 -8.68 -15.70
C GLY A 86 0.82 -8.66 -15.44
N PHE A 87 0.01 -8.30 -16.45
CA PHE A 87 -1.44 -8.31 -16.35
C PHE A 87 -2.00 -9.71 -16.03
N LEU A 88 -1.57 -10.74 -16.75
CA LEU A 88 -1.99 -12.12 -16.52
C LEU A 88 -1.59 -12.60 -15.13
N TRP A 89 -0.38 -12.28 -14.67
CA TRP A 89 0.06 -12.67 -13.35
C TRP A 89 -0.73 -11.97 -12.24
N ILE A 90 -1.06 -10.68 -12.38
CA ILE A 90 -1.95 -10.00 -11.42
C ILE A 90 -3.29 -10.73 -11.32
N LEU A 91 -3.89 -11.11 -12.45
CA LEU A 91 -5.17 -11.81 -12.44
C LEU A 91 -5.06 -13.21 -11.83
N ILE A 92 -4.08 -14.01 -12.28
CA ILE A 92 -3.94 -15.41 -11.88
C ILE A 92 -3.39 -15.53 -10.47
N GLY A 93 -2.29 -14.84 -10.17
CA GLY A 93 -1.63 -14.84 -8.87
C GLY A 93 -2.62 -14.42 -7.79
N ASN A 94 -3.21 -13.22 -7.93
CA ASN A 94 -4.13 -12.71 -6.91
C ASN A 94 -5.31 -13.65 -6.71
N SER A 95 -5.89 -14.15 -7.80
CA SER A 95 -7.07 -15.03 -7.74
C SER A 95 -6.79 -16.39 -7.09
N LEU A 96 -5.56 -16.90 -7.14
CA LEU A 96 -5.22 -18.22 -6.61
C LEU A 96 -4.54 -18.16 -5.24
N LEU A 97 -3.65 -17.20 -5.02
CA LEU A 97 -2.75 -17.14 -3.86
C LEU A 97 -3.00 -15.90 -3.00
N GLY A 98 -2.98 -14.70 -3.58
CA GLY A 98 -2.98 -13.43 -2.85
C GLY A 98 -4.16 -13.28 -1.88
N TRP A 99 -5.39 -13.22 -2.40
CA TRP A 99 -6.57 -13.00 -1.54
C TRP A 99 -6.78 -14.16 -0.55
N LEU A 100 -6.39 -15.38 -0.93
CA LEU A 100 -6.54 -16.59 -0.12
C LEU A 100 -5.61 -16.53 1.10
N HIS A 101 -4.37 -16.13 0.90
CA HIS A 101 -3.37 -15.96 1.95
C HIS A 101 -3.80 -14.89 2.96
N ASP A 102 -4.20 -13.72 2.48
CA ASP A 102 -4.58 -12.59 3.33
C ASP A 102 -5.87 -12.87 4.09
N TYR A 103 -6.85 -13.51 3.44
CA TYR A 103 -8.11 -13.86 4.10
C TYR A 103 -7.90 -14.94 5.18
N ASN A 104 -7.14 -16.01 4.88
CA ASN A 104 -6.91 -17.07 5.86
C ASN A 104 -6.04 -16.61 7.04
N SER A 105 -5.02 -15.78 6.80
CA SER A 105 -4.18 -15.24 7.88
C SER A 105 -5.00 -14.36 8.82
N MET A 106 -5.87 -13.50 8.28
CA MET A 106 -6.78 -12.65 9.06
C MET A 106 -7.78 -13.48 9.87
N VAL A 107 -8.46 -14.44 9.24
CA VAL A 107 -9.46 -15.26 9.94
C VAL A 107 -8.81 -16.15 11.00
N SER A 108 -7.61 -16.67 10.73
CA SER A 108 -6.84 -17.43 11.72
C SER A 108 -6.50 -16.58 12.95
N SER A 109 -6.10 -15.33 12.76
CA SER A 109 -5.84 -14.40 13.88
C SER A 109 -7.13 -14.10 14.66
N VAL A 110 -8.22 -13.73 13.98
CA VAL A 110 -9.52 -13.42 14.62
C VAL A 110 -10.07 -14.60 15.43
N ARG A 111 -9.90 -15.83 14.92
CA ARG A 111 -10.34 -17.06 15.62
C ARG A 111 -9.50 -17.41 16.84
N ASN A 112 -8.27 -16.92 16.90
CA ASN A 112 -7.35 -17.11 18.02
C ASN A 112 -7.15 -15.81 18.79
N GLU A 113 -8.25 -15.13 19.11
CA GLU A 113 -8.27 -13.98 20.02
C GLU A 113 -7.43 -12.77 19.55
N GLY A 114 -7.18 -12.65 18.24
CA GLY A 114 -6.33 -11.60 17.67
C GLY A 114 -4.84 -11.86 17.81
N ALA A 115 -4.43 -13.10 18.14
CA ALA A 115 -3.03 -13.46 18.20
C ALA A 115 -2.32 -13.27 16.85
N SER A 116 -1.09 -12.77 16.89
CA SER A 116 -0.24 -12.70 15.70
C SER A 116 0.26 -14.09 15.28
N LEU A 117 0.79 -14.20 14.06
CA LEU A 117 1.28 -15.49 13.51
C LEU A 117 2.40 -16.12 14.35
N GLY A 118 3.18 -15.31 15.09
CA GLY A 118 4.24 -15.81 15.96
C GLY A 118 3.71 -16.71 17.10
N PRO A 119 2.88 -16.20 18.02
CA PRO A 119 2.20 -17.00 19.04
C PRO A 119 1.42 -18.19 18.47
N LEU A 120 0.72 -18.02 17.33
CA LEU A 120 -0.01 -19.12 16.69
C LEU A 120 0.91 -20.27 16.28
N THR A 121 2.06 -19.94 15.68
CA THR A 121 3.08 -20.92 15.27
C THR A 121 3.64 -21.67 16.49
N TYR A 122 3.78 -20.98 17.62
CA TYR A 122 4.20 -21.62 18.87
C TYR A 122 3.17 -22.63 19.38
N GLN A 123 1.89 -22.25 19.38
CA GLN A 123 0.82 -23.10 19.88
C GLN A 123 0.57 -24.31 18.98
N LEU A 124 0.66 -24.16 17.66
CA LEU A 124 0.31 -25.21 16.70
C LEU A 124 1.49 -26.12 16.30
N ILE A 125 2.72 -25.59 16.25
CA ILE A 125 3.89 -26.34 15.74
C ILE A 125 4.97 -26.48 16.82
N GLY A 126 5.29 -25.38 17.51
CA GLY A 126 6.21 -25.39 18.65
C GLY A 126 7.34 -24.35 18.57
N THR A 127 8.22 -24.39 19.57
CA THR A 127 9.21 -23.33 19.85
C THR A 127 10.24 -23.13 18.74
N ARG A 128 10.68 -24.21 18.08
CA ARG A 128 11.68 -24.11 17.00
C ARG A 128 11.09 -23.38 15.78
N ALA A 129 9.89 -23.76 15.36
CA ALA A 129 9.20 -23.11 14.25
C ALA A 129 8.91 -21.64 14.53
N ARG A 130 8.47 -21.30 15.76
CA ARG A 130 8.29 -19.90 16.18
C ARG A 130 9.58 -19.10 16.02
N LYS A 131 10.72 -19.61 16.49
CA LYS A 131 12.01 -18.91 16.41
C LYS A 131 12.44 -18.66 14.96
N VAL A 132 12.31 -19.67 14.10
CA VAL A 132 12.63 -19.53 12.67
C VAL A 132 11.70 -18.51 12.01
N LEU A 133 10.39 -18.59 12.27
CA LEU A 133 9.42 -17.65 11.72
C LEU A 133 9.70 -16.21 12.17
N VAL A 134 9.91 -15.97 13.47
CA VAL A 134 10.18 -14.63 13.99
C VAL A 134 11.51 -14.07 13.45
N ALA A 135 12.55 -14.90 13.34
CA ALA A 135 13.81 -14.49 12.73
C ALA A 135 13.63 -14.13 11.25
N PHE A 136 12.87 -14.94 10.50
CA PHE A 136 12.53 -14.66 9.11
C PHE A 136 11.72 -13.38 8.97
N LEU A 137 10.68 -13.19 9.79
CA LEU A 137 9.85 -11.97 9.78
C LEU A 137 10.69 -10.72 10.09
N ALA A 138 11.59 -10.80 11.07
CA ALA A 138 12.48 -9.69 11.40
C ALA A 138 13.42 -9.34 10.24
N PHE A 139 14.07 -10.35 9.65
CA PHE A 139 14.94 -10.17 8.49
C PHE A 139 14.18 -9.61 7.28
N TYR A 140 13.01 -10.17 6.98
CA TYR A 140 12.17 -9.75 5.87
C TYR A 140 11.61 -8.33 6.05
N SER A 141 11.27 -7.94 7.29
CA SER A 141 10.84 -6.58 7.60
C SER A 141 11.94 -5.55 7.33
N ILE A 142 13.20 -5.88 7.62
CA ILE A 142 14.36 -5.03 7.29
C ILE A 142 14.52 -4.89 5.78
N LEU A 143 14.39 -5.99 5.03
CA LEU A 143 14.47 -5.98 3.56
C LEU A 143 13.37 -5.14 2.93
N ILE A 144 12.12 -5.34 3.37
CA ILE A 144 10.98 -4.54 2.91
C ILE A 144 11.24 -3.07 3.23
N PHE A 145 11.58 -2.74 4.47
CA PHE A 145 11.82 -1.35 4.87
C PHE A 145 12.90 -0.68 4.00
N SER A 146 14.01 -1.39 3.74
CA SER A 146 15.06 -0.93 2.82
C SER A 146 14.56 -0.73 1.39
N ALA A 147 13.77 -1.66 0.85
CA ALA A 147 13.22 -1.56 -0.50
C ALA A 147 12.26 -0.36 -0.64
N PHE A 148 11.43 -0.10 0.37
CA PHE A 148 10.50 1.02 0.40
C PHE A 148 11.22 2.38 0.52
N LEU A 149 12.27 2.47 1.35
CA LEU A 149 13.13 3.65 1.39
C LEU A 149 13.78 3.92 0.02
N GLY A 150 14.24 2.86 -0.64
CA GLY A 150 14.73 2.96 -2.01
C GLY A 150 13.67 3.52 -2.96
N ALA A 151 12.44 2.97 -2.93
CA ALA A 151 11.35 3.43 -3.79
C ALA A 151 10.95 4.91 -3.56
N LEU A 152 11.32 5.50 -2.42
CA LEU A 152 11.11 6.92 -2.10
C LEU A 152 12.24 7.83 -2.61
N LEU A 153 13.37 7.28 -3.07
CA LEU A 153 14.49 8.06 -3.60
C LEU A 153 14.12 9.04 -4.72
N PRO A 154 13.23 8.74 -5.67
CA PRO A 154 12.83 9.71 -6.70
C PRO A 154 12.18 10.97 -6.11
N VAL A 155 11.44 10.83 -5.00
CA VAL A 155 10.83 11.95 -4.27
C VAL A 155 11.89 12.78 -3.56
N VAL A 156 12.88 12.11 -2.96
CA VAL A 156 14.02 12.74 -2.27
C VAL A 156 14.93 13.47 -3.26
N LYS A 157 15.25 12.84 -4.39
CA LYS A 157 16.07 13.36 -5.49
C LYS A 157 15.37 14.41 -6.36
N ARG A 158 14.17 14.85 -5.96
CA ARG A 158 13.40 15.92 -6.62
C ARG A 158 13.07 15.66 -8.08
N THR A 159 12.87 14.41 -8.46
CA THR A 159 12.33 14.12 -9.79
C THR A 159 10.84 14.51 -9.81
N GLY A 160 10.44 15.39 -10.74
CA GLY A 160 9.06 15.90 -10.82
C GLY A 160 8.68 16.79 -9.62
N ALA A 161 7.50 16.55 -9.01
CA ALA A 161 6.99 17.29 -7.85
C ALA A 161 7.62 16.88 -6.49
N GLY A 162 8.90 16.47 -6.50
CA GLY A 162 9.62 16.00 -5.31
C GLY A 162 10.25 17.14 -4.47
N GLY A 163 10.91 16.78 -3.37
CA GLY A 163 11.62 17.70 -2.48
C GLY A 163 10.87 18.07 -1.19
N ALA A 164 11.28 19.18 -0.57
CA ALA A 164 10.78 19.61 0.73
C ALA A 164 9.27 19.91 0.71
N ALA A 165 8.75 20.42 -0.40
CA ALA A 165 7.32 20.60 -0.59
C ALA A 165 6.54 19.28 -0.49
N ALA A 166 7.03 18.21 -1.15
CA ALA A 166 6.41 16.87 -1.11
C ALA A 166 6.37 16.31 0.30
N MET A 167 7.48 16.45 1.01
CA MET A 167 7.56 16.02 2.40
C MET A 167 6.59 16.82 3.28
N LEU A 168 6.48 18.14 3.08
CA LEU A 168 5.51 18.96 3.82
C LEU A 168 4.08 18.48 3.57
N SER A 169 3.72 18.13 2.34
CA SER A 169 2.41 17.56 2.03
C SER A 169 2.13 16.29 2.84
N PHE A 170 3.11 15.38 2.97
CA PHE A 170 2.97 14.17 3.79
C PHE A 170 2.77 14.50 5.28
N VAL A 171 3.53 15.45 5.82
CA VAL A 171 3.38 15.89 7.22
C VAL A 171 2.00 16.51 7.44
N LEU A 172 1.52 17.35 6.52
CA LEU A 172 0.19 17.95 6.61
C LEU A 172 -0.92 16.89 6.56
N ILE A 173 -0.81 15.91 5.67
CA ILE A 173 -1.74 14.76 5.62
C ILE A 173 -1.71 14.00 6.96
N ALA A 174 -0.52 13.79 7.53
CA ALA A 174 -0.40 13.12 8.81
C ALA A 174 -1.08 13.88 9.95
N VAL A 175 -0.86 15.20 10.03
CA VAL A 175 -1.48 16.06 11.04
C VAL A 175 -3.01 16.07 10.89
N ILE A 176 -3.51 16.22 9.66
CA ILE A 176 -4.95 16.16 9.38
C ILE A 176 -5.51 14.77 9.71
N GLY A 177 -4.75 13.71 9.42
CA GLY A 177 -5.06 12.33 9.78
C GLY A 177 -5.23 12.17 11.28
N VAL A 178 -4.22 12.54 12.07
CA VAL A 178 -4.28 12.48 13.54
C VAL A 178 -5.46 13.30 14.08
N ALA A 179 -5.67 14.52 13.57
CA ALA A 179 -6.80 15.35 13.97
C ALA A 179 -8.16 14.70 13.64
N SER A 180 -8.27 14.06 12.47
CA SER A 180 -9.46 13.31 12.06
C SER A 180 -9.70 12.09 12.96
N GLY A 181 -8.65 11.39 13.35
CA GLY A 181 -8.70 10.28 14.30
C GLY A 181 -9.20 10.72 15.66
N PHE A 182 -8.68 11.83 16.18
CA PHE A 182 -9.16 12.42 17.41
C PHE A 182 -10.64 12.83 17.32
N ALA A 183 -11.05 13.45 16.21
CA ALA A 183 -12.43 13.85 15.99
C ALA A 183 -13.40 12.66 15.94
N ILE A 184 -13.01 11.55 15.31
CA ILE A 184 -13.81 10.33 15.20
C ILE A 184 -13.86 9.57 16.53
N PHE A 185 -12.70 9.29 17.12
CA PHE A 185 -12.60 8.39 18.28
C PHE A 185 -12.86 9.08 19.62
N ARG A 186 -12.44 10.34 19.80
CA ARG A 186 -12.61 11.09 21.06
C ARG A 186 -13.80 12.02 21.03
N ALA A 187 -13.95 12.82 19.97
CA ALA A 187 -15.05 13.79 19.88
C ALA A 187 -16.37 13.16 19.39
N LYS A 188 -16.37 11.88 18.98
CA LYS A 188 -17.55 11.13 18.52
C LYS A 188 -18.35 11.86 17.43
N ILE A 189 -17.66 12.65 16.61
CA ILE A 189 -18.29 13.35 15.48
C ILE A 189 -18.65 12.32 14.41
N ASN A 190 -19.71 12.57 13.65
CA ASN A 190 -20.13 11.70 12.56
C ASN A 190 -18.95 11.47 11.58
N VAL A 191 -18.63 10.20 11.35
CA VAL A 191 -17.55 9.74 10.47
C VAL A 191 -17.63 10.40 9.08
N VAL A 192 -18.84 10.57 8.52
CA VAL A 192 -19.02 11.15 7.19
C VAL A 192 -18.61 12.63 7.17
N ALA A 193 -18.99 13.39 8.20
CA ALA A 193 -18.66 14.82 8.30
C ALA A 193 -17.16 15.03 8.50
N VAL A 194 -16.54 14.26 9.39
CA VAL A 194 -15.08 14.33 9.60
C VAL A 194 -14.34 13.94 8.32
N THR A 195 -14.75 12.86 7.66
CA THR A 195 -14.13 12.41 6.41
C THR A 195 -14.21 13.49 5.32
N GLY A 196 -15.38 14.10 5.13
CA GLY A 196 -15.55 15.18 4.15
C GLY A 196 -14.66 16.40 4.42
N ILE A 197 -14.65 16.88 5.67
CA ILE A 197 -13.82 18.02 6.08
C ILE A 197 -12.33 17.68 5.95
N SER A 198 -11.91 16.51 6.42
CA SER A 198 -10.52 16.08 6.35
C SER A 198 -10.04 15.90 4.91
N LEU A 199 -10.87 15.40 4.00
CA LEU A 199 -10.51 15.28 2.59
C LEU A 199 -10.39 16.64 1.91
N ALA A 200 -11.30 17.57 2.18
CA ALA A 200 -11.19 18.95 1.69
C ALA A 200 -9.92 19.63 2.22
N ALA A 201 -9.61 19.44 3.52
CA ALA A 201 -8.40 19.95 4.14
C ALA A 201 -7.13 19.33 3.53
N VAL A 202 -7.11 18.01 3.26
CA VAL A 202 -5.99 17.34 2.60
C VAL A 202 -5.80 17.88 1.17
N ALA A 203 -6.88 18.00 0.39
CA ALA A 203 -6.81 18.54 -0.97
C ALA A 203 -6.28 19.97 -0.98
N LEU A 204 -6.77 20.82 -0.07
CA LEU A 204 -6.30 22.19 0.08
C LEU A 204 -4.83 22.25 0.53
N ALA A 205 -4.44 21.42 1.50
CA ALA A 205 -3.07 21.36 2.00
C ALA A 205 -2.08 20.93 0.91
N VAL A 206 -2.43 19.92 0.10
CA VAL A 206 -1.62 19.48 -1.04
C VAL A 206 -1.57 20.57 -2.10
N TYR A 207 -2.70 21.18 -2.45
CA TYR A 207 -2.74 22.27 -3.43
C TYR A 207 -1.88 23.47 -3.01
N LEU A 208 -1.97 23.91 -1.76
CA LEU A 208 -1.18 25.01 -1.24
C LEU A 208 0.31 24.66 -1.19
N SER A 209 0.67 23.49 -0.65
CA SER A 209 2.08 23.10 -0.50
C SER A 209 2.77 22.76 -1.82
N GLN A 210 2.07 22.18 -2.80
CA GLN A 210 2.66 21.77 -4.09
C GLN A 210 2.52 22.81 -5.19
N VAL A 211 1.31 23.34 -5.37
CA VAL A 211 0.98 24.15 -6.55
C VAL A 211 1.24 25.63 -6.28
N VAL A 212 0.79 26.14 -5.12
CA VAL A 212 0.89 27.58 -4.81
C VAL A 212 2.27 27.94 -4.25
N PHE A 213 2.73 27.20 -3.23
CA PHE A 213 3.96 27.50 -2.51
C PHE A 213 5.09 26.51 -2.79
N GLY A 214 4.90 25.51 -3.66
CA GLY A 214 5.88 24.44 -3.85
C GLY A 214 7.25 24.95 -4.31
N THR A 215 7.27 25.88 -5.27
CA THR A 215 8.52 26.49 -5.76
C THR A 215 9.20 27.32 -4.68
N ALA A 216 8.45 28.10 -3.90
CA ALA A 216 8.96 28.92 -2.80
C ALA A 216 9.50 28.08 -1.64
N ILE A 217 8.81 26.99 -1.27
CA ILE A 217 9.24 26.07 -0.21
C ILE A 217 10.52 25.35 -0.63
N ASN A 218 10.56 24.83 -1.87
CA ASN A 218 11.74 24.16 -2.37
C ASN A 218 12.92 25.13 -2.52
N SER A 219 12.71 26.36 -3.03
CA SER A 219 13.80 27.34 -3.15
C SER A 219 14.31 27.82 -1.79
N ALA A 220 13.42 28.05 -0.81
CA ALA A 220 13.79 28.39 0.55
C ALA A 220 14.61 27.27 1.20
N PHE A 221 14.17 26.02 1.08
CA PHE A 221 14.92 24.88 1.59
C PHE A 221 16.29 24.73 0.89
N ASN A 222 16.34 24.94 -0.43
CA ASN A 222 17.58 24.89 -1.18
C ASN A 222 18.58 25.98 -0.77
N SER A 223 18.07 27.17 -0.43
CA SER A 223 18.90 28.27 0.07
C SER A 223 19.40 28.03 1.50
N ALA A 224 18.60 27.36 2.34
CA ALA A 224 18.94 27.07 3.73
C ALA A 224 19.98 25.96 3.86
N VAL A 225 19.93 24.96 2.97
CA VAL A 225 20.87 23.84 2.94
C VAL A 225 21.42 23.73 1.51
N PRO A 226 22.53 24.37 1.14
CA PRO A 226 22.99 24.38 -0.25
C PRO A 226 23.53 23.03 -0.76
N ASP A 227 24.01 22.17 0.15
CA ASP A 227 24.57 20.86 -0.19
C ASP A 227 23.46 19.86 -0.54
N LEU A 228 23.52 19.31 -1.76
CA LEU A 228 22.53 18.38 -2.29
C LEU A 228 22.51 17.05 -1.50
N GLN A 229 23.67 16.53 -1.09
CA GLN A 229 23.70 15.27 -0.33
C GLN A 229 23.05 15.45 1.04
N LEU A 230 23.39 16.55 1.72
CA LEU A 230 22.81 16.88 3.02
C LEU A 230 21.30 17.12 2.93
N GLN A 231 20.80 17.73 1.85
CA GLN A 231 19.37 17.86 1.61
C GLN A 231 18.68 16.49 1.48
N GLU A 232 19.25 15.57 0.71
CA GLU A 232 18.72 14.21 0.54
C GLU A 232 18.69 13.45 1.87
N ASP A 233 19.78 13.54 2.66
CA ASP A 233 19.90 12.92 3.97
C ASP A 233 18.87 13.48 4.97
N ILE A 234 18.63 14.80 4.98
CA ILE A 234 17.60 15.41 5.84
C ILE A 234 16.21 14.89 5.49
N LEU A 235 15.88 14.80 4.20
CA LEU A 235 14.57 14.29 3.76
C LEU A 235 14.42 12.78 4.09
N LEU A 236 15.46 11.97 3.89
CA LEU A 236 15.43 10.56 4.26
C LEU A 236 15.31 10.35 5.77
N LEU A 237 16.12 11.07 6.56
CA LEU A 237 16.12 10.94 8.02
C LEU A 237 14.78 11.35 8.62
N SER A 238 14.14 12.35 8.05
CA SER A 238 12.84 12.80 8.53
C SER A 238 11.69 11.86 8.12
N MET A 239 11.77 11.19 6.97
CA MET A 239 10.87 10.07 6.62
C MET A 239 11.08 8.85 7.54
N LEU A 240 12.33 8.56 7.93
CA LEU A 240 12.65 7.55 8.94
C LEU A 240 12.06 7.93 10.29
N GLY A 241 12.20 9.18 10.72
CA GLY A 241 11.61 9.71 11.95
C GLY A 241 10.08 9.59 11.95
N PHE A 242 9.43 9.92 10.84
CA PHE A 242 7.99 9.73 10.68
C PHE A 242 7.58 8.26 10.79
N SER A 243 8.32 7.36 10.16
CA SER A 243 8.07 5.91 10.21
C SER A 243 8.27 5.35 11.62
N PHE A 244 9.27 5.85 12.35
CA PHE A 244 9.51 5.51 13.75
C PHE A 244 8.35 5.94 14.65
N LEU A 245 7.82 7.16 14.47
CA LEU A 245 6.62 7.59 15.18
C LEU A 245 5.43 6.67 14.91
N GLY A 246 5.26 6.23 13.66
CA GLY A 246 4.22 5.26 13.29
C GLY A 246 4.38 3.87 13.93
N ALA A 247 5.61 3.46 14.24
CA ALA A 247 5.87 2.18 14.89
C ALA A 247 5.70 2.22 16.42
N VAL A 248 5.87 3.40 17.04
CA VAL A 248 5.82 3.57 18.51
C VAL A 248 4.46 4.06 19.00
N LEU A 249 3.76 4.88 18.21
CA LEU A 249 2.49 5.45 18.62
C LEU A 249 1.33 4.45 18.48
N PRO A 250 0.29 4.56 19.33
CA PRO A 250 -0.90 3.72 19.22
C PRO A 250 -1.58 3.77 17.85
N LEU A 251 -2.11 2.63 17.41
CA LEU A 251 -2.69 2.47 16.08
C LEU A 251 -3.85 3.44 15.82
N TRP A 252 -4.77 3.57 16.77
CA TRP A 252 -5.98 4.39 16.64
C TRP A 252 -5.70 5.89 16.56
N SER A 253 -4.59 6.35 17.14
CA SER A 253 -4.27 7.78 17.22
C SER A 253 -3.44 8.27 16.03
N PHE A 254 -2.60 7.41 15.47
CA PHE A 254 -1.64 7.79 14.44
C PHE A 254 -1.85 7.05 13.12
N ALA A 255 -1.49 5.77 13.06
CA ALA A 255 -1.43 5.05 11.79
C ALA A 255 -2.82 4.85 11.16
N MET A 256 -3.84 4.46 11.94
CA MET A 256 -5.17 4.15 11.42
C MET A 256 -5.88 5.33 10.76
N PRO A 257 -5.97 6.51 11.39
CA PRO A 257 -6.58 7.69 10.78
C PRO A 257 -5.85 8.18 9.52
N ILE A 258 -4.52 8.16 9.53
CA ILE A 258 -3.70 8.59 8.40
C ILE A 258 -3.92 7.67 7.20
N ASN A 259 -3.87 6.36 7.41
CA ASN A 259 -4.10 5.38 6.35
C ASN A 259 -5.55 5.39 5.85
N TYR A 260 -6.52 5.63 6.72
CA TYR A 260 -7.92 5.82 6.33
C TYR A 260 -8.12 7.03 5.42
N LEU A 261 -7.49 8.19 5.69
CA LEU A 261 -7.53 9.32 4.76
C LEU A 261 -6.77 9.02 3.46
N GLY A 262 -5.62 8.38 3.56
CA GLY A 262 -4.81 7.96 2.41
C GLY A 262 -5.55 7.00 1.47
N PHE A 263 -6.45 6.16 2.01
CA PHE A 263 -7.32 5.29 1.23
C PHE A 263 -8.18 6.10 0.25
N TYR A 264 -8.87 7.15 0.69
CA TYR A 264 -9.74 7.95 -0.18
C TYR A 264 -8.97 8.70 -1.26
N VAL A 265 -7.78 9.24 -0.93
CA VAL A 265 -6.93 9.91 -1.91
C VAL A 265 -6.53 8.92 -3.01
N ALA A 266 -6.05 7.73 -2.63
CA ALA A 266 -5.69 6.69 -3.57
C ALA A 266 -6.90 6.21 -4.40
N TYR A 267 -8.05 6.04 -3.76
CA TYR A 267 -9.28 5.63 -4.44
C TYR A 267 -9.75 6.68 -5.46
N PHE A 268 -9.66 7.97 -5.13
CA PHE A 268 -9.98 9.06 -6.06
C PHE A 268 -9.05 9.07 -7.26
N VAL A 269 -7.74 8.86 -7.06
CA VAL A 269 -6.77 8.75 -8.15
C VAL A 269 -7.08 7.55 -9.05
N ILE A 270 -7.37 6.39 -8.47
CA ILE A 270 -7.76 5.19 -9.25
C ILE A 270 -9.05 5.45 -10.03
N ALA A 271 -10.06 6.04 -9.40
CA ALA A 271 -11.32 6.39 -10.06
C ALA A 271 -11.09 7.39 -11.21
N ALA A 272 -10.20 8.36 -11.04
CA ALA A 272 -9.82 9.30 -12.09
C ALA A 272 -9.09 8.62 -13.26
N ILE A 273 -8.19 7.66 -12.99
CA ILE A 273 -7.49 6.86 -14.02
C ILE A 273 -8.48 5.97 -14.79
N ILE A 274 -9.41 5.33 -14.09
CA ILE A 274 -10.46 4.52 -14.71
C ILE A 274 -11.38 5.43 -15.54
N GLY A 275 -11.81 6.56 -14.98
CA GLY A 275 -12.68 7.53 -15.65
C GLY A 275 -12.05 8.14 -16.90
N SER A 276 -10.76 8.50 -16.84
CA SER A 276 -10.03 9.03 -18.00
C SER A 276 -9.94 8.02 -19.15
N SER A 277 -9.89 6.72 -18.83
CA SER A 277 -9.88 5.66 -19.85
C SER A 277 -11.16 5.60 -20.69
N PHE A 278 -12.30 6.09 -20.18
CA PHE A 278 -13.55 6.20 -20.94
C PHE A 278 -13.60 7.47 -21.82
N VAL A 279 -12.96 8.56 -21.38
CA VAL A 279 -13.00 9.86 -22.07
C VAL A 279 -11.92 9.94 -23.16
N ALA A 280 -10.73 9.43 -22.89
CA ALA A 280 -9.59 9.45 -23.80
C ALA A 280 -8.89 8.07 -23.84
N PRO A 281 -9.48 7.08 -24.54
CA PRO A 281 -8.90 5.75 -24.68
C PRO A 281 -7.47 5.80 -25.22
N GLN A 282 -6.52 5.23 -24.47
CA GLN A 282 -5.11 5.19 -24.84
C GLN A 282 -4.78 3.83 -25.49
N THR A 283 -3.92 3.83 -26.49
CA THR A 283 -3.23 2.62 -26.95
C THR A 283 -1.99 2.39 -26.11
N PHE A 284 -1.67 1.13 -25.79
CA PHE A 284 -0.47 0.84 -25.02
C PHE A 284 0.77 1.24 -25.82
N ALA A 285 1.56 2.16 -25.28
CA ALA A 285 2.84 2.55 -25.89
C ALA A 285 3.88 1.42 -25.82
N GLN A 286 3.68 0.48 -24.90
CA GLN A 286 4.56 -0.67 -24.68
C GLN A 286 4.01 -1.90 -25.42
N PRO A 287 4.89 -2.71 -26.02
CA PRO A 287 4.47 -3.92 -26.72
C PRO A 287 3.87 -4.95 -25.76
N LEU A 288 3.06 -5.84 -26.33
CA LEU A 288 2.34 -6.89 -25.60
C LEU A 288 3.29 -7.88 -24.94
N PHE A 289 4.39 -8.22 -25.60
CA PHE A 289 5.45 -9.09 -25.09
C PHE A 289 6.80 -8.69 -25.68
N ASN A 290 7.81 -8.53 -24.84
CA ASN A 290 9.17 -8.13 -25.23
C ASN A 290 10.17 -9.29 -25.33
N GLY A 291 9.83 -10.46 -24.76
CA GLY A 291 10.72 -11.62 -24.72
C GLY A 291 10.80 -12.25 -23.34
N TRP A 292 11.39 -13.44 -23.29
CA TRP A 292 11.59 -14.19 -22.04
C TRP A 292 12.74 -13.67 -21.19
N PHE A 293 13.61 -12.84 -21.77
CA PHE A 293 14.75 -12.23 -21.09
C PHE A 293 14.73 -10.73 -21.34
N ALA A 294 14.77 -9.94 -20.27
CA ALA A 294 14.78 -8.48 -20.37
C ALA A 294 15.70 -7.88 -19.30
N PRO A 295 16.39 -6.76 -19.59
CA PRO A 295 17.15 -6.06 -18.56
C PRO A 295 16.18 -5.47 -17.53
N VAL A 296 16.28 -5.94 -16.29
CA VAL A 296 15.43 -5.47 -15.20
C VAL A 296 16.28 -4.70 -14.21
N VAL A 297 15.90 -3.45 -13.95
CA VAL A 297 16.48 -2.68 -12.85
C VAL A 297 15.76 -3.08 -11.57
N ILE A 298 16.32 -4.06 -10.85
CA ILE A 298 15.79 -4.50 -9.56
C ILE A 298 16.33 -3.56 -8.46
N GLY A 299 15.43 -2.78 -7.87
CA GLY A 299 15.72 -1.89 -6.75
C GLY A 299 16.04 -0.45 -7.15
N ALA A 300 16.01 0.46 -6.19
CA ALA A 300 16.28 1.88 -6.40
C ALA A 300 17.79 2.23 -6.49
N GLY A 301 18.64 1.22 -6.60
CA GLY A 301 20.08 1.37 -6.73
C GLY A 301 20.51 1.27 -8.20
N SER A 302 21.22 2.29 -8.67
CA SER A 302 21.96 2.29 -9.94
C SER A 302 23.21 1.40 -9.85
N GLY A 303 23.04 0.11 -9.53
CA GLY A 303 24.13 -0.87 -9.43
C GLY A 303 24.30 -1.71 -10.71
N ALA A 304 25.43 -2.42 -10.81
CA ALA A 304 25.89 -3.22 -11.95
C ALA A 304 24.93 -4.34 -12.44
N ILE A 305 23.78 -4.49 -11.77
CA ILE A 305 22.71 -5.44 -12.10
C ILE A 305 21.86 -4.94 -13.28
N SER A 306 21.92 -3.63 -13.61
CA SER A 306 21.16 -3.02 -14.71
C SER A 306 21.53 -3.52 -16.12
N THR A 307 22.63 -4.26 -16.28
CA THR A 307 23.09 -4.81 -17.57
C THR A 307 22.75 -6.30 -17.73
N ILE A 308 22.21 -6.95 -16.70
CA ILE A 308 21.92 -8.39 -16.72
C ILE A 308 20.48 -8.59 -17.22
N SER A 309 20.32 -9.40 -18.27
CA SER A 309 19.00 -9.80 -18.74
C SER A 309 18.43 -10.90 -17.84
N PHE A 310 17.32 -10.61 -17.18
CA PHE A 310 16.67 -11.54 -16.28
C PHE A 310 15.55 -12.33 -16.96
N PRO A 311 15.38 -13.62 -16.62
CA PRO A 311 14.30 -14.42 -17.15
C PRO A 311 12.96 -13.99 -16.57
N LEU A 312 11.90 -14.04 -17.38
CA LEU A 312 10.52 -13.79 -16.97
C LEU A 312 10.10 -14.75 -15.86
N TRP A 313 10.41 -16.04 -16.00
CA TRP A 313 10.18 -17.05 -14.96
C TRP A 313 11.51 -17.39 -14.26
N PRO A 314 11.61 -17.37 -12.92
CA PRO A 314 10.55 -17.12 -11.94
C PRO A 314 10.45 -15.63 -11.49
N LEU A 315 11.21 -14.72 -12.10
CA LEU A 315 11.40 -13.39 -11.54
C LEU A 315 10.12 -12.54 -11.51
N LEU A 316 9.23 -12.71 -12.49
CA LEU A 316 7.94 -12.01 -12.55
C LEU A 316 7.14 -12.13 -11.25
N PHE A 317 7.18 -13.30 -10.59
CA PHE A 317 6.46 -13.55 -9.33
C PHE A 317 7.05 -12.82 -8.15
N VAL A 318 8.36 -12.58 -8.18
CA VAL A 318 9.06 -11.81 -7.16
C VAL A 318 8.91 -10.32 -7.43
N THR A 319 8.88 -9.91 -8.70
CA THR A 319 8.69 -8.51 -9.11
C THR A 319 7.27 -8.02 -8.80
N ILE A 320 6.25 -8.82 -9.08
CA ILE A 320 4.86 -8.56 -8.69
C ILE A 320 4.52 -9.50 -7.52
N ALA A 321 5.19 -9.27 -6.39
CA ALA A 321 4.94 -10.02 -5.16
C ALA A 321 3.83 -9.39 -4.30
N CYS A 322 3.66 -8.06 -4.37
CA CYS A 322 2.62 -7.35 -3.64
C CYS A 322 1.40 -7.12 -4.56
N GLY A 323 0.25 -7.68 -4.21
CA GLY A 323 -0.99 -7.54 -4.99
C GLY A 323 -1.26 -8.65 -6.01
N ALA A 324 -0.44 -9.70 -6.01
CA ALA A 324 -0.73 -11.02 -6.58
C ALA A 324 -0.87 -12.04 -5.44
#